data_AF-A0A519U874-F1
#
_entry.id   AF-A0A519U874-F1
#
_cell.length_a   1.000
_cell.length_b   1.000
_cell.length_c   1.000
_cell.angle_alpha   90.00
_cell.angle_beta   90.00
_cell.angle_gamma   90.00
#
_symmetry.space_group_name_H-M   'P 1'
#
loop_
_entity.id
_entity.type
_entity.pdbx_description
1 polymer ?
#
loop_
_entity_poly.entity_id
_entity_poly.type
_entity_poly.pdbx_seq_one_letter_code
_entity_poly.pdbx_strand_id
1 'polypeptide(L)'
;MEKNYLSRSKTIRNPMNKNPLSELSNEKLLKRRDSLKGLLIAFGVILVFLIGLAIYFYFTKSNAKLFVPLMAIPFTLMPVYIQLRALNAELKLRSQK
;
A
#
# COMPACT_ATOMS: atom_id res chain seq x y z
N MET A 1 -44.84 24.30 25.44
CA MET A 1 -43.71 24.67 24.56
C MET A 1 -42.73 23.49 24.50
N GLU A 2 -43.12 22.35 23.92
CA GLU A 2 -42.32 21.10 24.10
C GLU A 2 -42.42 20.10 22.94
N LYS A 3 -42.64 20.57 21.70
CA LYS A 3 -42.74 19.67 20.54
C LYS A 3 -41.89 20.07 19.34
N ASN A 4 -40.92 20.96 19.52
CA ASN A 4 -40.06 21.42 18.40
C ASN A 4 -38.55 21.35 18.66
N TYR A 5 -38.12 20.67 19.72
CA TYR A 5 -36.70 20.39 19.97
C TYR A 5 -36.26 18.99 19.53
N LEU A 6 -37.20 18.09 19.22
CA LEU A 6 -36.89 16.68 18.89
C LEU A 6 -36.69 16.40 17.40
N SER A 7 -36.75 17.42 16.52
CA SER A 7 -36.70 17.19 15.05
C SER A 7 -35.45 17.73 14.35
N ARG A 8 -34.43 18.20 15.09
CA ARG A 8 -33.19 18.75 14.48
C ARG A 8 -31.88 18.11 14.94
N SER A 9 -31.93 17.05 15.75
CA SER A 9 -30.76 16.23 16.07
C SER A 9 -30.68 14.98 15.20
N LYS A 10 -31.11 15.06 13.93
CA LYS A 10 -30.52 14.23 12.86
C LYS A 10 -29.04 14.63 12.77
N THR A 11 -28.29 14.14 13.74
CA THR A 11 -26.88 13.85 13.64
C THR A 11 -26.75 13.08 12.33
N ILE A 12 -26.34 13.81 11.30
CA ILE A 12 -25.63 13.26 10.17
C ILE A 12 -24.38 12.64 10.79
N ARG A 13 -24.53 11.46 11.39
CA ARG A 13 -23.44 10.50 11.51
C ARG A 13 -23.13 10.17 10.07
N ASN A 14 -22.28 10.99 9.44
CA ASN A 14 -21.39 10.48 8.43
C ASN A 14 -20.89 9.14 8.99
N PRO A 15 -21.07 8.00 8.31
CA PRO A 15 -20.33 6.80 8.65
C PRO A 15 -18.86 7.15 8.42
N MET A 16 -18.27 7.79 9.43
CA MET A 16 -16.92 8.28 9.43
C MET A 16 -16.06 7.05 9.28
N ASN A 17 -15.53 6.87 8.07
CA ASN A 17 -14.38 6.03 7.80
C ASN A 17 -14.50 4.65 8.48
N LYS A 18 -15.32 3.78 7.90
CA LYS A 18 -15.11 2.34 8.11
C LYS A 18 -13.84 1.98 7.34
N ASN A 19 -12.69 2.12 7.99
CA ASN A 19 -11.42 1.73 7.39
C ASN A 19 -11.56 0.22 7.07
N PRO A 20 -11.49 -0.21 5.80
CA PRO A 20 -11.73 -1.61 5.42
C PRO A 20 -10.69 -2.56 6.03
N LEU A 21 -9.59 -2.00 6.54
CA LEU A 21 -8.55 -2.71 7.28
C LEU A 21 -8.98 -2.98 8.74
N SER A 22 -9.85 -2.15 9.32
CA SER A 22 -10.34 -2.31 10.68
C SER A 22 -11.31 -3.48 10.85
N GLU A 23 -11.95 -3.91 9.75
CA GLU A 23 -12.76 -5.14 9.69
C GLU A 23 -11.92 -6.42 9.54
N LEU A 24 -10.62 -6.33 9.26
CA LEU A 24 -9.75 -7.50 9.22
C LEU A 24 -9.33 -7.93 10.64
N SER A 25 -9.41 -9.24 10.88
CA SER A 25 -8.77 -9.90 12.03
C SER A 25 -7.27 -9.59 12.04
N ASN A 26 -6.68 -9.48 13.24
CA ASN A 26 -5.25 -9.26 13.46
C ASN A 26 -4.38 -10.25 12.67
N GLU A 27 -4.83 -11.50 12.51
CA GLU A 27 -4.13 -12.53 11.74
C GLU A 27 -4.11 -12.23 10.25
N LYS A 28 -5.23 -11.73 9.70
CA LYS A 28 -5.34 -11.35 8.29
C LYS A 28 -4.53 -10.09 7.99
N LEU A 29 -4.44 -9.15 8.95
CA LEU A 29 -3.57 -7.97 8.87
C LEU A 29 -2.09 -8.37 8.87
N LEU A 30 -1.68 -9.26 9.77
CA LEU A 30 -0.29 -9.73 9.84
C LEU A 30 0.12 -10.44 8.55
N LYS A 31 -0.70 -11.37 8.06
CA LYS A 31 -0.44 -12.11 6.82
C LYS A 31 -0.32 -11.19 5.61
N ARG A 32 -1.15 -10.15 5.53
CA ARG A 32 -1.12 -9.18 4.42
C ARG A 32 0.13 -8.30 4.46
N ARG A 33 0.60 -7.92 5.66
CA ARG A 33 1.89 -7.22 5.84
C ARG A 33 3.05 -8.08 5.34
N ASP A 34 3.07 -9.37 5.70
CA ASP A 34 4.16 -10.27 5.31
C ASP A 34 4.18 -10.55 3.81
N SER A 35 3.01 -10.73 3.17
CA SER A 35 2.91 -10.79 1.71
C SER A 35 3.44 -9.52 1.04
N LEU A 36 3.07 -8.34 1.53
CA LEU A 36 3.52 -7.06 0.98
C LEU A 36 5.03 -6.85 1.17
N LYS A 37 5.58 -7.27 2.31
CA LYS A 37 7.03 -7.27 2.55
C LYS A 37 7.78 -8.22 1.61
N GLY A 38 7.28 -9.45 1.44
CA GLY A 38 7.86 -10.43 0.51
C GLY A 38 7.85 -9.91 -0.93
N LEU A 39 6.75 -9.27 -1.34
CA LEU A 39 6.65 -8.65 -2.65
C LEU A 39 7.66 -7.50 -2.83
N LEU A 40 7.86 -6.66 -1.81
CA LEU A 40 8.87 -5.60 -1.84
C LEU A 40 10.28 -6.14 -2.04
N ILE A 41 10.63 -7.23 -1.34
CA ILE A 41 11.93 -7.87 -1.45
C ILE A 41 12.11 -8.47 -2.85
N ALA A 42 11.10 -9.18 -3.36
CA ALA A 42 11.12 -9.74 -4.71
C ALA A 42 11.31 -8.65 -5.77
N PHE A 43 10.62 -7.52 -5.63
CA PHE A 43 10.80 -6.35 -6.49
C PHE A 43 12.22 -5.80 -6.44
N GLY A 44 12.83 -5.73 -5.26
CA GLY A 44 14.22 -5.30 -5.08
C GLY A 44 15.21 -6.20 -5.82
N VAL A 45 15.05 -7.52 -5.73
CA VAL A 45 15.90 -8.50 -6.44
C VAL A 45 15.76 -8.36 -7.95
N ILE A 46 14.53 -8.24 -8.44
CA ILE A 46 14.24 -8.06 -9.88
C ILE A 46 14.86 -6.76 -10.39
N LEU A 47 14.80 -5.67 -9.61
CA LEU A 47 15.43 -4.39 -9.96
C LEU A 47 16.95 -4.53 -10.15
N VAL A 48 17.64 -5.17 -9.20
CA VAL A 48 19.09 -5.39 -9.30
C VAL A 48 19.42 -6.23 -10.54
N PHE A 49 18.63 -7.27 -10.80
CA PHE A 49 18.80 -8.11 -11.98
C PHE A 49 18.57 -7.33 -13.29
N LEU A 50 17.53 -6.50 -13.36
CA LEU A 50 17.24 -5.64 -14.51
C LEU A 50 18.35 -4.63 -14.77
N ILE A 51 18.93 -4.03 -13.71
CA ILE A 51 20.06 -3.11 -13.83
C ILE A 51 21.27 -3.84 -14.43
N GLY A 52 21.60 -5.03 -13.91
CA GLY A 52 22.67 -5.86 -14.46
C GLY A 52 22.45 -6.19 -15.94
N LEU A 53 21.21 -6.54 -16.30
CA LEU A 53 20.84 -6.82 -17.69
C LEU A 53 20.92 -5.59 -18.58
N ALA A 54 20.48 -4.43 -18.08
CA ALA A 54 20.55 -3.15 -18.80
C ALA A 54 22.00 -2.75 -19.09
N ILE A 55 22.91 -2.91 -18.11
CA ILE A 55 24.34 -2.68 -18.30
C ILE A 55 24.89 -3.64 -19.37
N TYR A 56 24.62 -4.94 -19.25
CA TYR A 56 25.08 -5.93 -20.23
C TYR A 56 24.63 -5.59 -21.67
N PHE A 57 23.35 -5.26 -21.86
CA PHE A 57 22.78 -4.89 -23.16
C PHE A 57 23.28 -3.56 -23.69
N TYR A 58 23.57 -2.60 -22.81
CA TYR A 58 24.16 -1.33 -23.19
C TYR A 58 25.52 -1.56 -23.87
N PHE A 59 26.37 -2.40 -23.27
CA PHE A 59 27.68 -2.73 -23.83
C PHE A 59 27.62 -3.62 -25.09
N THR A 60 26.66 -4.55 -25.19
CA THR A 60 26.61 -5.47 -26.35
C THR A 60 25.83 -4.94 -27.54
N LYS A 61 24.75 -4.16 -27.32
CA LYS A 61 23.83 -3.79 -28.40
C LYS A 61 23.39 -2.32 -28.39
N SER A 62 23.82 -1.49 -27.42
CA SER A 62 23.41 -0.07 -27.29
C SER A 62 21.88 0.13 -27.39
N ASN A 63 21.09 -0.80 -26.83
CA ASN A 63 19.64 -0.76 -26.92
C ASN A 63 19.03 -0.33 -25.57
N ALA A 64 18.53 0.90 -25.50
CA ALA A 64 17.96 1.51 -24.29
C ALA A 64 16.54 1.03 -23.94
N LYS A 65 16.00 0.00 -24.61
CA LYS A 65 14.61 -0.46 -24.41
C LYS A 65 14.34 -0.99 -22.99
N LEU A 66 15.38 -1.45 -22.29
CA LEU A 66 15.28 -1.95 -20.90
C LEU A 66 15.10 -0.83 -19.85
N PHE A 67 15.31 0.43 -20.21
CA PHE A 67 15.09 1.56 -19.29
C PHE A 67 13.60 1.89 -19.08
N VAL A 68 12.74 1.55 -20.04
CA VAL A 68 11.29 1.79 -19.94
C VAL A 68 10.65 1.05 -18.75
N PRO A 69 10.80 -0.28 -18.61
CA PRO A 69 10.29 -0.98 -17.43
C PRO A 69 10.96 -0.51 -16.13
N LEU A 70 12.24 -0.11 -16.19
CA LEU A 70 12.96 0.40 -15.01
C LEU A 70 12.31 1.67 -14.43
N MET A 71 11.78 2.54 -15.29
CA MET A 71 11.05 3.76 -14.87
C MET A 71 9.61 3.48 -14.43
N ALA A 72 8.98 2.40 -14.91
CA ALA A 72 7.62 2.03 -14.55
C ALA A 72 7.51 1.36 -13.16
N ILE A 73 8.55 0.62 -12.75
CA ILE A 73 8.62 -0.09 -11.46
C ILE A 73 8.29 0.81 -10.24
N PRO A 74 8.90 2.00 -10.05
CA PRO A 74 8.57 2.84 -8.89
C PRO A 74 7.11 3.29 -8.84
N PHE A 75 6.46 3.49 -10.00
CA PHE A 75 5.02 3.80 -10.05
C PHE A 75 4.15 2.66 -9.54
N THR A 76 4.50 1.42 -9.88
CA THR A 76 3.76 0.23 -9.39
C THR A 76 3.93 -0.03 -7.90
N LEU A 77 5.03 0.43 -7.29
CA LEU A 77 5.31 0.30 -5.86
C LEU A 77 4.54 1.32 -4.99
N MET A 78 4.10 2.44 -5.56
CA MET A 78 3.38 3.49 -4.83
C MET A 78 2.09 2.99 -4.13
N PRO A 79 1.15 2.28 -4.79
CA PRO A 79 -0.05 1.76 -4.12
C PRO A 79 0.27 0.67 -3.08
N VAL A 80 1.34 -0.08 -3.28
CA VAL A 80 1.83 -1.11 -2.33
C VAL A 80 2.34 -0.43 -1.06
N TYR A 81 3.11 0.65 -1.20
CA TYR A 81 3.66 1.41 -0.08
C TYR A 81 2.57 2.09 0.75
N ILE A 82 1.56 2.71 0.10
CA ILE A 82 0.42 3.34 0.79
C ILE A 82 -0.35 2.30 1.61
N GLN A 83 -0.63 1.12 1.02
CA GLN A 83 -1.31 0.03 1.71
C GLN A 83 -0.50 -0.49 2.91
N LEU A 84 0.82 -0.66 2.77
CA LEU A 84 1.69 -1.11 3.86
C LEU A 84 1.74 -0.11 5.02
N ARG A 85 1.76 1.19 4.71
CA ARG A 85 1.74 2.25 5.72
C ARG A 85 0.42 2.26 6.50
N ALA A 86 -0.71 2.16 5.80
CA ALA A 86 -2.03 2.07 6.42
C ALA A 86 -2.15 0.83 7.31
N LEU A 87 -1.62 -0.32 6.87
CA LEU A 87 -1.58 -1.55 7.65
C LEU A 87 -0.74 -1.42 8.92
N ASN A 88 0.48 -0.87 8.81
CA ASN A 88 1.36 -0.68 9.95
C ASN A 88 0.76 0.33 10.96
N ALA A 89 0.08 1.37 10.49
CA ALA A 89 -0.59 2.33 11.35
C ALA A 89 -1.70 1.66 12.17
N GLU A 90 -2.52 0.80 11.55
CA GLU A 90 -3.54 0.05 12.27
C GLU A 90 -2.97 -0.97 13.25
N LEU A 91 -1.95 -1.73 12.86
CA LEU A 91 -1.28 -2.68 13.77
C LEU A 91 -0.68 -1.95 14.99
N LYS A 92 -0.10 -0.76 14.78
CA LYS A 92 0.43 0.06 15.88
C LYS A 92 -0.68 0.56 16.82
N LEU A 93 -1.81 1.03 16.26
CA LEU A 93 -2.97 1.46 17.05
C LEU A 93 -3.54 0.32 17.90
N ARG A 94 -3.57 -0.91 17.38
CA ARG A 94 -4.06 -2.09 18.10
C ARG A 94 -3.08 -2.61 19.15
N SER A 95 -1.78 -2.41 18.95
CA SER A 95 -0.75 -2.78 19.94
C SER A 95 -0.65 -1.79 21.10
N GLN A 96 -1.20 -0.58 20.97
CA GLN A 96 -1.21 0.44 22.03
C GLN A 96 -2.54 0.51 22.81
N LYS A 97 -3.51 -0.34 22.47
CA LYS A 97 -4.75 -0.53 23.22
C LYS A 97 -4.60 -1.74 24.13
#